data_AF-A0A354XTB2-F1
#
_entry.id   AF-A0A354XTB2-F1
#
_cell.length_a   1.000
_cell.length_b   1.000
_cell.length_c   1.000
_cell.angle_alpha   90.00
_cell.angle_beta   90.00
_cell.angle_gamma   90.00
#
_symmetry.space_group_name_H-M   'P 1'
#
loop_
_entity.id
_entity.type
_entity.pdbx_description
1 polymer ?
#
loop_
_entity_poly.entity_id
_entity_poly.type
_entity_poly.pdbx_seq_one_letter_code
_entity_poly.pdbx_strand_id
1 'polypeptide(L)'
;LFSNESGQGSAPIAHAAAKAHEPVSEGMVAILEPFIDTIIICFLTGLVLLSSGVWKEKLPNQFQKTDIEVLTALYSENKPSDVSRLENHLNQTARLPLFSGKLDIKDGQLQENVSIIHARSLASEVVVLESGQPFTGRIDVVNGKVTTTPYNVTFRGNSLIHSAPLTTAAFSKSFFGDFGKYIVSIGLLLFAFSTSIAWSYYGDRAVTYLFGANYVLIYRIVFVIAFFFASFTDTTIIWNVSLLTVAFMAIPNLFGLLVLHREVKSTIKGYWKGFRQEYPDEKTPEK
;
A
#
# COMPACT_ATOMS: atom_id res chain seq x y z
N LEU A 1 -7.86 -3.20 -6.64
CA LEU A 1 -7.37 -2.11 -7.51
C LEU A 1 -5.84 -2.01 -7.45
N PHE A 2 -5.22 -1.77 -6.30
CA PHE A 2 -3.76 -1.69 -6.21
C PHE A 2 -3.04 -3.04 -6.31
N SER A 3 -3.65 -4.12 -5.82
CA SER A 3 -3.06 -5.46 -5.91
C SER A 3 -3.21 -6.05 -7.31
N ASN A 4 -4.45 -6.13 -7.80
CA ASN A 4 -4.79 -6.77 -9.06
C ASN A 4 -4.81 -5.86 -10.31
N GLU A 5 -4.43 -4.60 -10.16
CA GLU A 5 -4.33 -3.59 -11.23
C GLU A 5 -5.59 -3.43 -12.13
N SER A 6 -6.73 -3.90 -11.64
CA SER A 6 -7.95 -3.97 -12.43
C SER A 6 -8.45 -2.57 -12.79
N GLY A 7 -8.70 -2.35 -14.08
CA GLY A 7 -9.16 -1.06 -14.61
C GLY A 7 -8.06 -0.04 -14.87
N GLN A 8 -6.81 -0.28 -14.46
CA GLN A 8 -5.70 0.66 -14.68
C GLN A 8 -5.19 0.67 -16.13
N GLY A 9 -5.31 -0.47 -16.84
CA GLY A 9 -4.85 -0.61 -18.23
C GLY A 9 -3.36 -0.97 -18.37
N SER A 10 -2.65 -1.19 -17.26
CA SER A 10 -1.24 -1.59 -17.22
C SER A 10 -1.02 -3.07 -17.61
N ALA A 11 -1.76 -4.00 -17.00
CA ALA A 11 -1.58 -5.44 -17.23
C ALA A 11 -1.63 -5.86 -18.72
N PRO A 12 -2.57 -5.35 -19.56
CA PRO A 12 -2.60 -5.67 -21.00
C PRO A 12 -1.32 -5.32 -21.76
N ILE A 13 -0.49 -4.40 -21.25
CA ILE A 13 0.80 -4.04 -21.86
C ILE A 13 1.77 -5.22 -21.86
N ALA A 14 1.81 -6.02 -20.78
CA ALA A 14 2.63 -7.24 -20.74
C ALA A 14 2.03 -8.34 -21.64
N HIS A 15 0.72 -8.54 -21.57
CA HIS A 15 0.02 -9.54 -22.39
C HIS A 15 0.15 -9.27 -23.89
N ALA A 16 0.26 -8.00 -24.31
CA ALA A 16 0.51 -7.65 -25.71
C ALA A 16 1.87 -8.15 -26.24
N ALA A 17 2.81 -8.49 -25.37
CA ALA A 17 4.10 -9.08 -25.75
C ALA A 17 4.08 -10.61 -25.83
N ALA A 18 3.01 -11.25 -25.35
CA ALA A 18 2.85 -12.69 -25.42
C ALA A 18 2.70 -13.16 -26.87
N LYS A 19 3.29 -14.31 -27.20
CA LYS A 19 3.11 -14.96 -28.50
C LYS A 19 1.79 -15.74 -28.47
N ALA A 20 0.68 -15.05 -28.65
CA ALA A 20 -0.64 -15.64 -28.77
C ALA A 20 -1.13 -15.58 -30.23
N HIS A 21 -1.80 -16.64 -30.67
CA HIS A 21 -2.42 -16.68 -32.00
C HIS A 21 -3.64 -15.75 -32.07
N GLU A 22 -4.35 -15.61 -30.95
CA GLU A 22 -5.61 -14.88 -30.88
C GLU A 22 -5.65 -14.00 -29.62
N PRO A 23 -6.18 -12.77 -29.70
CA PRO A 23 -6.20 -11.85 -28.55
C PRO A 23 -7.09 -12.37 -27.41
N VAL A 24 -8.12 -13.15 -27.71
CA VAL A 24 -9.06 -13.68 -26.71
C VAL A 24 -8.40 -14.76 -25.86
N SER A 25 -7.55 -15.62 -26.43
CA SER A 25 -6.86 -16.65 -25.66
C SER A 25 -5.95 -16.02 -24.61
N GLU A 26 -5.19 -14.99 -24.98
CA GLU A 26 -4.34 -14.26 -24.04
C GLU A 26 -5.15 -13.48 -23.02
N GLY A 27 -6.28 -12.89 -23.44
CA GLY A 27 -7.22 -12.23 -22.53
C GLY A 27 -7.78 -13.18 -21.46
N MET A 28 -8.01 -14.45 -21.79
CA MET A 28 -8.44 -15.46 -20.81
C MET A 28 -7.33 -15.81 -19.81
N VAL A 29 -6.07 -15.83 -20.23
CA VAL A 29 -4.91 -16.00 -19.33
C VAL A 29 -4.79 -14.80 -18.40
N ALA A 30 -4.95 -13.58 -18.91
CA ALA A 30 -4.90 -12.35 -18.13
C ALA A 30 -5.94 -12.30 -17.00
N ILE A 31 -7.10 -12.93 -17.17
CA ILE A 31 -8.14 -13.02 -16.11
C ILE A 31 -7.68 -13.85 -14.91
N LEU A 32 -6.69 -14.73 -15.07
CA LEU A 32 -6.12 -15.47 -13.94
C LEU A 32 -5.35 -14.57 -12.97
N GLU A 33 -4.80 -13.44 -13.43
CA GLU A 33 -4.05 -12.52 -12.58
C GLU A 33 -4.89 -11.98 -11.41
N PRO A 34 -6.05 -11.32 -11.62
CA PRO A 34 -6.87 -10.84 -10.52
C PRO A 34 -7.44 -11.98 -9.66
N PHE A 35 -7.66 -13.17 -10.24
CA PHE A 35 -8.10 -14.33 -9.48
C PHE A 35 -7.01 -14.79 -8.50
N ILE A 36 -5.80 -15.04 -8.98
CA ILE A 36 -4.68 -15.49 -8.14
C ILE A 36 -4.35 -14.40 -7.11
N ASP A 37 -4.17 -13.16 -7.54
CA ASP A 37 -3.77 -12.06 -6.65
C ASP A 37 -4.82 -11.78 -5.56
N THR A 38 -6.08 -11.56 -5.95
CA THR A 38 -7.09 -11.10 -4.98
C THR A 38 -7.81 -12.25 -4.30
N ILE A 39 -8.25 -13.25 -5.06
CA ILE A 39 -9.08 -14.34 -4.51
C ILE A 39 -8.24 -15.37 -3.75
N ILE A 40 -7.01 -15.61 -4.18
CA ILE A 40 -6.12 -16.56 -3.50
C ILE A 40 -5.20 -15.81 -2.53
N ILE A 41 -4.30 -14.96 -3.02
CA ILE A 41 -3.20 -14.41 -2.20
C ILE A 41 -3.71 -13.39 -1.17
N CYS A 42 -4.50 -12.40 -1.57
CA CYS A 42 -5.05 -11.40 -0.64
C CYS A 42 -6.02 -12.03 0.36
N PHE A 43 -6.84 -12.99 -0.07
CA PHE A 43 -7.75 -13.72 0.81
C PHE A 43 -6.98 -14.50 1.89
N LEU A 44 -5.97 -15.27 1.51
CA LEU A 44 -5.13 -16.01 2.46
C LEU A 44 -4.43 -15.07 3.44
N THR A 45 -3.90 -13.95 2.94
CA THR A 45 -3.28 -12.91 3.78
C THR A 45 -4.29 -12.35 4.78
N GLY A 46 -5.49 -12.00 4.32
CA GLY A 46 -6.58 -11.52 5.18
C GLY A 46 -7.00 -12.55 6.22
N LEU A 47 -7.07 -13.84 5.85
CA LEU A 47 -7.40 -14.92 6.78
C LEU A 47 -6.33 -15.05 7.88
N VAL A 48 -5.04 -14.97 7.54
CA VAL A 48 -3.94 -15.00 8.52
C VAL A 48 -4.00 -13.78 9.46
N LEU A 49 -4.25 -12.58 8.91
CA LEU A 49 -4.42 -11.37 9.72
C LEU A 49 -5.59 -11.50 10.70
N LEU A 50 -6.75 -11.96 10.25
CA LEU A 50 -7.95 -12.09 11.08
C LEU A 50 -7.81 -13.18 12.14
N SER A 51 -7.29 -14.36 11.76
CA SER A 51 -7.13 -15.51 12.66
C SER A 51 -6.05 -15.29 13.73
N SER A 52 -5.00 -14.53 13.43
CA SER A 52 -3.94 -14.21 14.41
C SER A 52 -4.37 -13.23 15.51
N GLY A 53 -5.43 -12.46 15.30
CA GLY A 53 -5.93 -11.44 16.24
C GLY A 53 -5.01 -10.22 16.44
N VAL A 54 -3.83 -10.20 15.81
CA VAL A 54 -2.78 -9.19 16.05
C VAL A 54 -3.20 -7.77 15.65
N TRP A 55 -4.20 -7.64 14.77
CA TRP A 55 -4.74 -6.35 14.32
C TRP A 55 -5.42 -5.54 15.44
N LYS A 56 -5.70 -6.15 16.60
CA LYS A 56 -6.27 -5.49 17.78
C LYS A 56 -5.21 -5.08 18.80
N GLU A 57 -3.97 -5.52 18.62
CA GLU A 57 -2.93 -5.40 19.62
C GLU A 57 -1.97 -4.26 19.30
N LYS A 58 -1.65 -3.46 20.32
CA LYS A 58 -0.62 -2.44 20.20
C LYS A 58 0.74 -3.11 20.36
N LEU A 59 1.58 -2.97 19.34
CA LEU A 59 2.91 -3.55 19.33
C LEU A 59 3.96 -2.43 19.38
N PRO A 60 5.10 -2.68 20.04
CA PRO A 60 6.20 -1.72 20.08
C PRO A 60 6.73 -1.49 18.66
N ASN A 61 6.67 -0.24 18.20
CA ASN A 61 7.14 0.13 16.87
C ASN A 61 7.74 1.54 16.85
N GLN A 62 8.43 1.86 15.76
CA GLN A 62 8.92 3.22 15.48
C GLN A 62 7.88 3.95 14.65
N PHE A 63 7.52 5.15 15.09
CA PHE A 63 6.44 5.92 14.47
C PHE A 63 6.91 6.60 13.19
N GLN A 64 6.09 6.51 12.14
CA GLN A 64 6.27 7.29 10.92
C GLN A 64 5.87 8.73 11.20
N LYS A 65 6.74 9.70 10.86
CA LYS A 65 6.54 11.12 11.23
C LYS A 65 5.24 11.68 10.66
N THR A 66 4.89 11.27 9.44
CA THR A 66 3.64 11.67 8.76
C THR A 66 2.38 11.22 9.49
N ASP A 67 2.47 10.11 10.21
CA ASP A 67 1.35 9.42 10.83
C ASP A 67 1.18 9.78 12.31
N ILE A 68 2.09 10.59 12.85
CA ILE A 68 1.99 11.18 14.17
C ILE A 68 0.97 12.33 14.13
N GLU A 69 0.10 12.37 15.13
CA GLU A 69 -0.79 13.48 15.42
C GLU A 69 -0.86 13.71 16.93
N VAL A 70 -0.54 14.91 17.38
CA VAL A 70 -0.48 15.28 18.79
C VAL A 70 -1.76 16.02 19.18
N LEU A 71 -2.47 15.48 20.16
CA LEU A 71 -3.71 16.03 20.72
C LEU A 71 -3.42 16.83 21.99
N THR A 72 -4.21 17.89 22.20
CA THR A 72 -4.02 18.84 23.31
C THR A 72 -4.34 18.27 24.69
N ALA A 73 -5.13 17.19 24.76
CA ALA A 73 -5.62 16.60 26.00
C ALA A 73 -5.25 15.11 26.09
N LEU A 74 -5.29 14.57 27.32
CA LEU A 74 -5.15 13.15 27.58
C LEU A 74 -6.46 12.42 27.28
N TYR A 75 -6.39 11.41 26.43
CA TYR A 75 -7.49 10.49 26.15
C TYR A 75 -7.15 9.10 26.63
N SER A 76 -8.17 8.33 27.03
CA SER A 76 -8.00 6.94 27.45
C SER A 76 -9.02 6.04 26.77
N GLU A 77 -8.56 4.92 26.22
CA GLU A 77 -9.44 3.89 25.67
C GLU A 77 -10.26 3.15 26.74
N ASN A 78 -9.95 3.34 28.03
CA ASN A 78 -10.72 2.78 29.13
C ASN A 78 -11.97 3.61 29.49
N LYS A 79 -12.10 4.82 28.92
CA LYS A 79 -13.23 5.73 29.16
C LYS A 79 -14.16 5.74 27.94
N PRO A 80 -15.42 5.26 28.05
CA PRO A 80 -16.34 5.22 26.91
C PRO A 80 -16.56 6.57 26.21
N SER A 81 -16.54 7.67 26.98
CA SER A 81 -16.66 9.04 26.44
C SER A 81 -15.49 9.42 25.55
N ASP A 82 -14.27 9.01 25.93
CA ASP A 82 -13.04 9.32 25.20
C ASP A 82 -12.95 8.44 23.95
N VAL A 83 -13.35 7.16 24.05
CA VAL A 83 -13.44 6.25 22.89
C VAL A 83 -14.34 6.84 21.81
N SER A 84 -15.53 7.32 22.16
CA SER A 84 -16.44 7.95 21.18
C SER A 84 -15.85 9.22 20.56
N ARG A 85 -15.13 10.04 21.34
CA ARG A 85 -14.45 11.25 20.81
C ARG A 85 -13.31 10.89 19.87
N LEU A 86 -12.49 9.89 20.22
CA LEU A 86 -11.41 9.39 19.39
C LEU A 86 -11.95 8.78 18.08
N GLU A 87 -13.01 7.98 18.16
CA GLU A 87 -13.67 7.40 16.99
C GLU A 87 -14.17 8.51 16.03
N ASN A 88 -14.86 9.51 16.56
CA ASN A 88 -15.34 10.64 15.76
C ASN A 88 -14.19 11.42 15.11
N HIS A 89 -13.06 11.57 15.80
CA HIS A 89 -11.88 12.21 15.26
C HIS A 89 -11.24 11.41 14.13
N LEU A 90 -11.06 10.10 14.33
CA LEU A 90 -10.50 9.19 13.33
C LEU A 90 -11.38 9.05 12.10
N ASN A 91 -12.71 9.11 12.27
CA ASN A 91 -13.70 9.08 11.20
C ASN A 91 -13.97 10.46 10.58
N GLN A 92 -13.28 11.50 11.04
CA GLN A 92 -13.39 12.88 10.56
C GLN A 92 -14.80 13.50 10.72
N THR A 93 -15.63 12.95 11.61
CA THR A 93 -16.98 13.47 11.90
C THR A 93 -16.93 14.63 12.89
N ALA A 94 -16.04 14.59 13.88
CA ALA A 94 -15.77 15.68 14.81
C ALA A 94 -14.29 15.65 15.24
N ARG A 95 -13.54 16.71 14.92
CA ARG A 95 -12.09 16.74 15.18
C ARG A 95 -11.79 17.17 16.62
N LEU A 96 -10.84 16.47 17.25
CA LEU A 96 -10.30 16.85 18.54
C LEU A 96 -9.30 18.01 18.41
N PRO A 97 -9.11 18.82 19.46
CA PRO A 97 -8.14 19.93 19.44
C PRO A 97 -6.70 19.44 19.28
N LEU A 98 -6.04 19.92 18.22
CA LEU A 98 -4.67 19.58 17.89
C LEU A 98 -3.68 20.47 18.64
N PHE A 99 -2.63 19.86 19.18
CA PHE A 99 -1.60 20.58 19.92
C PHE A 99 -0.77 21.44 18.96
N SER A 100 -0.50 22.69 19.34
CA SER A 100 0.44 23.58 18.63
C SER A 100 1.30 24.29 19.65
N GLY A 101 2.62 24.13 19.54
CA GLY A 101 3.57 24.61 20.52
C GLY A 101 4.84 23.78 20.54
N LYS A 102 5.58 23.85 21.64
CA LYS A 102 6.81 23.09 21.85
C LYS A 102 6.53 21.96 22.84
N LEU A 103 6.79 20.72 22.43
CA LEU A 103 6.82 19.57 23.33
C LEU A 103 8.16 19.53 24.04
N ASP A 104 8.15 19.64 25.36
CA ASP A 104 9.32 19.48 26.22
C ASP A 104 9.52 17.99 26.53
N ILE A 105 10.72 17.51 26.24
CA ILE A 105 11.08 16.11 26.38
C ILE A 105 12.28 16.03 27.29
N LYS A 106 12.20 15.18 28.29
CA LYS A 106 13.28 14.93 29.25
C LYS A 106 13.50 13.44 29.38
N ASP A 107 14.74 13.02 29.16
CA ASP A 107 15.14 11.60 29.19
C ASP A 107 14.21 10.71 28.33
N GLY A 108 13.87 11.20 27.15
CA GLY A 108 12.98 10.56 26.17
C GLY A 108 11.50 10.60 26.53
N GLN A 109 11.09 11.16 27.67
CA GLN A 109 9.70 11.22 28.11
C GLN A 109 9.08 12.59 27.86
N LEU A 110 7.83 12.57 27.37
CA LEU A 110 7.00 13.77 27.19
C LEU A 110 6.62 14.35 28.56
N GLN A 111 6.79 15.66 28.73
CA GLN A 111 6.45 16.33 29.98
C GLN A 111 5.02 16.89 29.97
N GLU A 112 4.47 17.18 28.79
CA GLU A 112 3.11 17.68 28.65
C GLU A 112 2.04 16.58 28.75
N ASN A 113 0.85 16.97 29.21
CA ASN A 113 -0.34 16.14 29.23
C ASN A 113 -0.99 16.06 27.83
N VAL A 114 -0.26 15.51 26.86
CA VAL A 114 -0.70 15.33 25.47
C VAL A 114 -0.95 13.85 25.17
N SER A 115 -1.85 13.59 24.23
CA SER A 115 -2.02 12.26 23.63
C SER A 115 -1.42 12.23 22.25
N ILE A 116 -0.75 11.14 21.91
CA ILE A 116 -0.20 10.91 20.57
C ILE A 116 -1.06 9.88 19.87
N ILE A 117 -1.56 10.21 18.70
CA ILE A 117 -2.08 9.26 17.74
C ILE A 117 -0.93 8.90 16.80
N HIS A 118 -0.73 7.60 16.56
CA HIS A 118 0.14 7.09 15.51
C HIS A 118 -0.65 6.08 14.69
N ALA A 119 -0.62 6.19 13.36
CA ALA A 119 -1.25 5.22 12.47
C ALA A 119 -2.73 4.95 12.82
N ARG A 120 -3.48 6.01 13.13
CA ARG A 120 -4.90 5.96 13.56
C ARG A 120 -5.14 5.18 14.87
N SER A 121 -4.12 5.06 15.71
CA SER A 121 -4.18 4.39 17.01
C SER A 121 -3.67 5.33 18.11
N LEU A 122 -4.33 5.34 19.26
CA LEU A 122 -3.81 6.03 20.44
C LEU A 122 -2.53 5.34 20.90
N ALA A 123 -1.40 6.03 20.86
CA ALA A 123 -0.12 5.48 21.29
C ALA A 123 -0.01 5.44 22.83
N SER A 124 0.73 4.47 23.34
CA SER A 124 1.10 4.36 24.75
C SER A 124 2.60 4.11 24.90
N GLU A 125 3.14 4.45 26.06
CA GLU A 125 4.58 4.27 26.37
C GLU A 125 5.49 4.95 25.33
N VAL A 126 5.12 6.17 24.94
CA VAL A 126 5.88 6.90 23.92
C VAL A 126 7.20 7.40 24.49
N VAL A 127 8.28 7.02 23.82
CA VAL A 127 9.65 7.44 24.09
C VAL A 127 10.21 8.13 22.86
N VAL A 128 10.89 9.25 23.06
CA VAL A 128 11.58 10.00 22.01
C VAL A 128 13.07 9.75 22.13
N LEU A 129 13.67 9.31 21.02
CA LEU A 129 15.09 8.97 20.96
C LEU A 129 15.80 9.85 19.95
N GLU A 130 17.05 10.19 20.20
CA GLU A 130 17.98 10.80 19.25
C GLU A 130 19.16 9.87 19.04
N SER A 131 19.39 9.41 17.80
CA SER A 131 20.46 8.45 17.49
C SER A 131 20.45 7.19 18.38
N GLY A 132 19.25 6.77 18.82
CA GLY A 132 19.04 5.60 19.68
C GLY A 132 19.15 5.85 21.19
N GLN A 133 19.50 7.05 21.62
CA GLN A 133 19.58 7.43 23.05
C GLN A 133 18.38 8.30 23.45
N PRO A 134 17.97 8.31 24.74
CA PRO A 134 16.88 9.16 25.21
C PRO A 134 17.11 10.64 24.88
N PHE A 135 16.17 11.25 24.17
CA PHE A 135 16.28 12.66 23.76
C PHE A 135 15.92 13.58 24.93
N THR A 136 16.63 14.69 25.08
CA THR A 136 16.25 15.78 26.00
C THR A 136 16.31 17.10 25.26
N GLY A 137 15.18 17.81 25.21
CA GLY A 137 15.06 19.05 24.45
C GLY A 137 13.62 19.34 24.07
N ARG A 138 13.43 20.28 23.15
CA ARG A 138 12.10 20.73 22.71
C ARG A 138 11.86 20.39 21.25
N ILE A 139 10.65 19.90 20.94
CA ILE A 139 10.21 19.58 19.58
C ILE A 139 9.05 20.49 19.20
N ASP A 140 9.17 21.16 18.05
CA ASP A 140 8.11 22.02 17.53
C ASP A 140 6.99 21.19 16.87
N VAL A 141 5.77 21.43 17.33
CA VAL A 141 4.54 20.83 16.82
C VAL A 141 3.61 21.94 16.34
N VAL A 142 3.11 21.81 15.11
CA VAL A 142 2.18 22.76 14.48
C VAL A 142 0.97 21.98 14.01
N ASN A 143 -0.22 22.35 14.49
CA ASN A 143 -1.49 21.69 14.16
C ASN A 143 -1.42 20.16 14.34
N GLY A 144 -0.87 19.71 15.47
CA GLY A 144 -0.71 18.29 15.81
C GLY A 144 0.41 17.59 15.04
N LYS A 145 1.08 18.24 14.09
CA LYS A 145 2.16 17.65 13.29
C LYS A 145 3.53 18.06 13.79
N VAL A 146 4.40 17.07 13.98
CA VAL A 146 5.79 17.27 14.34
C VAL A 146 6.52 17.87 13.14
N THR A 147 6.95 19.13 13.24
CA THR A 147 7.45 19.92 12.09
C THR A 147 8.97 20.03 12.09
N THR A 148 9.58 20.14 13.28
CA THR A 148 11.02 20.38 13.41
C THR A 148 11.62 19.35 14.35
N THR A 149 12.33 18.39 13.77
CA THR A 149 13.16 17.44 14.51
C THR A 149 14.56 17.46 13.93
N PRO A 150 15.62 17.36 14.75
CA PRO A 150 16.90 16.89 14.25
C PRO A 150 16.67 15.64 13.42
N TYR A 151 17.40 15.46 12.31
CA TYR A 151 17.21 14.33 11.40
C TYR A 151 17.22 12.97 12.11
N ASN A 152 17.87 12.89 13.27
CA ASN A 152 18.08 11.66 14.04
C ASN A 152 17.07 11.44 15.17
N VAL A 153 16.04 12.29 15.32
CA VAL A 153 15.00 12.09 16.34
C VAL A 153 13.89 11.18 15.83
N THR A 154 13.57 10.15 16.62
CA THR A 154 12.54 9.16 16.35
C THR A 154 11.61 9.01 17.55
N PHE A 155 10.32 8.77 17.26
CA PHE A 155 9.32 8.43 18.28
C PHE A 155 9.14 6.91 18.26
N ARG A 156 9.12 6.27 19.42
CA ARG A 156 8.84 4.85 19.59
C ARG A 156 7.77 4.68 20.67
N GLY A 157 6.95 3.66 20.53
CA GLY A 157 5.94 3.33 21.54
C GLY A 157 5.05 2.18 21.06
N ASN A 158 4.04 1.88 21.86
CA ASN A 158 3.05 0.86 21.52
C ASN A 158 1.88 1.52 20.78
N SER A 159 1.62 1.08 19.56
CA SER A 159 0.45 1.48 18.76
C SER A 159 0.04 0.32 17.85
N LEU A 160 -1.16 0.41 17.26
CA LEU A 160 -1.51 -0.50 16.18
C LEU A 160 -0.54 -0.31 15.00
N ILE A 161 -0.19 -1.41 14.34
CA ILE A 161 0.64 -1.41 13.14
C ILE A 161 -0.21 -1.81 11.93
N HIS A 162 0.21 -1.40 10.74
CA HIS A 162 -0.43 -1.78 9.47
C HIS A 162 0.61 -2.28 8.46
N SER A 163 0.15 -2.66 7.27
CA SER A 163 0.99 -3.03 6.13
C SER A 163 1.92 -4.22 6.44
N ALA A 164 3.13 -4.24 5.87
CA ALA A 164 4.07 -5.36 6.02
C ALA A 164 4.39 -5.73 7.49
N PRO A 165 4.67 -4.78 8.40
CA PRO A 165 4.90 -5.11 9.82
C PRO A 165 3.74 -5.89 10.46
N LEU A 166 2.50 -5.55 10.12
CA LEU A 166 1.31 -6.25 10.64
C LEU A 166 1.26 -7.70 10.12
N THR A 167 1.49 -7.90 8.83
CA THR A 167 1.52 -9.25 8.24
C THR A 167 2.67 -10.08 8.82
N THR A 168 3.85 -9.49 9.01
CA THR A 168 4.98 -10.15 9.68
C THR A 168 4.59 -10.60 11.09
N ALA A 169 3.98 -9.71 11.88
CA ALA A 169 3.55 -10.04 13.24
C ALA A 169 2.46 -11.13 13.26
N ALA A 170 1.53 -11.11 12.31
CA ALA A 170 0.48 -12.13 12.18
C ALA A 170 1.07 -13.51 11.85
N PHE A 171 2.00 -13.58 10.89
CA PHE A 171 2.68 -14.81 10.53
C PHE A 171 3.56 -15.33 11.67
N SER A 172 4.17 -14.45 12.45
CA SER A 172 4.93 -14.83 13.64
C SER A 172 4.08 -15.48 14.74
N LYS A 173 2.77 -15.19 14.79
CA LYS A 173 1.81 -15.82 15.70
C LYS A 173 1.19 -17.11 15.17
N SER A 174 1.44 -17.45 13.90
CA SER A 174 0.98 -18.70 13.32
C SER A 174 1.78 -19.90 13.83
N PHE A 175 1.47 -21.10 13.33
CA PHE A 175 2.26 -22.30 13.62
C PHE A 175 3.73 -22.19 13.19
N PHE A 176 4.07 -21.25 12.29
CA PHE A 176 5.45 -21.00 11.88
C PHE A 176 6.30 -20.30 12.94
N GLY A 177 5.69 -19.72 13.99
CA GLY A 177 6.39 -18.98 15.03
C GLY A 177 7.33 -17.91 14.45
N ASP A 178 8.50 -17.73 15.05
CA ASP A 178 9.51 -16.77 14.56
C ASP A 178 9.97 -17.00 13.12
N PHE A 179 9.80 -18.20 12.55
CA PHE A 179 10.14 -18.44 11.16
C PHE A 179 9.19 -17.72 10.19
N GLY A 180 7.96 -17.43 10.63
CA GLY A 180 6.97 -16.68 9.86
C GLY A 180 7.49 -15.31 9.39
N LYS A 181 8.36 -14.67 10.17
CA LYS A 181 8.94 -13.36 9.79
C LYS A 181 9.82 -13.46 8.54
N TYR A 182 10.54 -14.56 8.37
CA TYR A 182 11.42 -14.76 7.22
C TYR A 182 10.61 -15.10 5.97
N ILE A 183 9.55 -15.92 6.12
CA ILE A 183 8.61 -16.21 5.02
C ILE A 183 8.03 -14.91 4.46
N VAL A 184 7.49 -14.05 5.33
CA VAL A 184 6.93 -12.77 4.90
C VAL A 184 7.99 -11.85 4.30
N SER A 185 9.18 -11.76 4.91
CA SER A 185 10.24 -10.86 4.41
C SER A 185 10.78 -11.28 3.04
N ILE A 186 11.02 -12.58 2.82
CA ILE A 186 11.47 -13.11 1.52
C ILE A 186 10.35 -12.99 0.49
N GLY A 187 9.12 -13.31 0.86
CA GLY A 187 7.96 -13.16 -0.01
C GLY A 187 7.78 -11.71 -0.45
N LEU A 188 7.86 -10.76 0.49
CA LEU A 188 7.77 -9.34 0.21
C LEU A 188 8.90 -8.84 -0.70
N LEU A 189 10.12 -9.32 -0.49
CA LEU A 189 11.25 -8.98 -1.35
C LEU A 189 11.02 -9.44 -2.80
N LEU A 190 10.64 -10.71 -2.99
CA LEU A 190 10.37 -11.28 -4.31
C LEU A 190 9.18 -10.58 -4.99
N PHE A 191 8.12 -10.29 -4.23
CA PHE A 191 6.95 -9.59 -4.72
C PHE A 191 7.24 -8.14 -5.12
N ALA A 192 7.98 -7.40 -4.29
CA ALA A 192 8.39 -6.04 -4.62
C ALA A 192 9.31 -6.02 -5.85
N PHE A 193 10.23 -6.99 -5.96
CA PHE A 193 11.15 -7.11 -7.09
C PHE A 193 10.41 -7.42 -8.40
N SER A 194 9.51 -8.41 -8.41
CA SER A 194 8.74 -8.75 -9.62
C SER A 194 7.86 -7.59 -10.08
N THR A 195 7.19 -6.91 -9.14
CA THR A 195 6.35 -5.74 -9.43
C THR A 195 7.19 -4.62 -10.03
N SER A 196 8.38 -4.36 -9.49
CA SER A 196 9.28 -3.33 -10.00
C SER A 196 9.72 -3.58 -11.44
N ILE A 197 9.98 -4.84 -11.80
CA ILE A 197 10.32 -5.23 -13.18
C ILE A 197 9.13 -5.01 -14.11
N ALA A 198 7.94 -5.47 -13.72
CA ALA A 198 6.73 -5.33 -14.52
C ALA A 198 6.40 -3.84 -14.78
N TRP A 199 6.43 -3.01 -13.74
CA TRP A 199 6.17 -1.57 -13.86
C TRP A 199 7.26 -0.81 -14.60
N SER A 200 8.52 -1.23 -14.49
CA SER A 200 9.58 -0.72 -15.37
C SER A 200 9.26 -1.05 -16.84
N TYR A 201 8.80 -2.26 -17.14
CA TYR A 201 8.43 -2.66 -18.50
C TYR A 201 7.20 -1.88 -19.02
N TYR A 202 6.18 -1.67 -18.18
CA TYR A 202 5.01 -0.86 -18.54
C TYR A 202 5.41 0.57 -18.92
N GLY A 203 6.26 1.19 -18.10
CA GLY A 203 6.78 2.51 -18.41
C GLY A 203 7.69 2.53 -19.63
N ASP A 204 8.50 1.49 -19.87
CA ASP A 204 9.29 1.38 -21.11
C ASP A 204 8.38 1.46 -22.36
N ARG A 205 7.24 0.76 -22.35
CA ARG A 205 6.27 0.79 -23.46
C ARG A 205 5.61 2.17 -23.58
N ALA A 206 5.25 2.80 -22.47
CA ALA A 206 4.68 4.15 -22.46
C ALA A 206 5.66 5.21 -23.01
N VAL A 207 6.92 5.16 -22.58
CA VAL A 207 7.99 6.05 -23.07
C VAL A 207 8.27 5.81 -24.56
N THR A 208 8.29 4.54 -24.99
CA THR A 208 8.46 4.21 -26.41
C THR A 208 7.34 4.82 -27.25
N TYR A 209 6.09 4.78 -26.77
CA TYR A 209 4.94 5.37 -27.46
C TYR A 209 5.02 6.91 -27.55
N LEU A 210 5.44 7.59 -26.47
CA LEU A 210 5.44 9.05 -26.41
C LEU A 210 6.69 9.70 -27.05
N PHE A 211 7.87 9.11 -26.84
CA PHE A 211 9.15 9.73 -27.17
C PHE A 211 10.01 8.87 -28.12
N GLY A 212 9.62 7.62 -28.35
CA GLY A 212 10.38 6.67 -29.17
C GLY A 212 11.38 5.84 -28.37
N ALA A 213 11.91 4.79 -29.01
CA ALA A 213 12.74 3.77 -28.37
C ALA A 213 14.06 4.30 -27.78
N ASN A 214 14.59 5.41 -28.30
CA ASN A 214 15.86 5.97 -27.87
C ASN A 214 15.84 6.48 -26.42
N TYR A 215 14.65 6.80 -25.88
CA TYR A 215 14.50 7.35 -24.53
C TYR A 215 14.30 6.28 -23.45
N VAL A 216 14.17 5.01 -23.83
CA VAL A 216 13.92 3.91 -22.87
C VAL A 216 15.07 3.78 -21.87
N LEU A 217 16.33 3.93 -22.31
CA LEU A 217 17.47 3.85 -21.41
C LEU A 217 17.44 4.97 -20.36
N ILE A 218 17.12 6.19 -20.78
CA ILE A 218 17.01 7.34 -19.87
C ILE A 218 15.90 7.09 -18.85
N TYR A 219 14.73 6.61 -19.30
CA TYR A 219 13.63 6.26 -18.42
C TYR A 219 14.04 5.22 -17.37
N ARG A 220 14.72 4.14 -17.75
CA ARG A 220 15.17 3.10 -16.80
C ARG A 220 16.14 3.64 -15.76
N ILE A 221 17.06 4.52 -16.15
CA ILE A 221 17.98 5.18 -15.21
C ILE A 221 17.18 6.02 -14.20
N VAL A 222 16.24 6.83 -14.68
CA VAL A 222 15.37 7.64 -13.83
C VAL A 222 14.54 6.75 -12.90
N PHE A 223 13.99 5.64 -13.40
CA PHE A 223 13.20 4.68 -12.62
C PHE A 223 14.01 4.10 -11.46
N VAL A 224 15.26 3.66 -11.69
CA VAL A 224 16.13 3.11 -10.64
C VAL A 224 16.49 4.18 -9.61
N ILE A 225 16.80 5.40 -10.05
CA ILE A 225 17.10 6.52 -9.13
C ILE A 225 15.87 6.85 -8.27
N ALA A 226 14.68 6.93 -8.88
CA ALA A 226 13.43 7.17 -8.17
C ALA A 226 13.14 6.06 -7.14
N PHE A 227 13.39 4.80 -7.50
CA PHE A 227 13.24 3.66 -6.59
C PHE A 227 14.15 3.75 -5.36
N PHE A 228 15.40 4.21 -5.56
CA PHE A 228 16.33 4.46 -4.46
C PHE A 228 15.80 5.54 -3.51
N PHE A 229 15.32 6.69 -4.02
CA PHE A 229 14.74 7.75 -3.18
C PHE A 229 13.46 7.31 -2.47
N ALA A 230 12.63 6.48 -3.11
CA ALA A 230 11.42 5.95 -2.50
C ALA A 230 11.70 5.08 -1.27
N SER A 231 12.85 4.39 -1.21
CA SER A 231 13.21 3.48 -0.11
C SER A 231 13.36 4.13 1.26
N PHE A 232 13.60 5.45 1.32
CA PHE A 232 13.70 6.23 2.56
C PHE A 232 12.66 7.35 2.64
N THR A 233 11.64 7.33 1.78
CA THR A 233 10.51 8.25 1.84
C THR A 233 9.39 7.65 2.69
N ASP A 234 8.68 8.48 3.46
CA ASP A 234 7.54 8.01 4.26
C ASP A 234 6.47 7.33 3.38
N THR A 235 6.03 6.16 3.81
CA THR A 235 5.14 5.28 3.03
C THR A 235 3.80 5.97 2.72
N THR A 236 3.28 6.77 3.65
CA THR A 236 2.05 7.56 3.47
C THR A 236 2.15 8.55 2.30
N ILE A 237 3.32 9.17 2.10
CA ILE A 237 3.54 10.10 0.98
C ILE A 237 3.49 9.34 -0.35
N ILE A 238 4.16 8.18 -0.41
CA ILE A 238 4.19 7.32 -1.60
C ILE A 238 2.77 6.85 -1.97
N TRP A 239 1.97 6.42 -0.99
CA TRP A 239 0.57 6.02 -1.23
C TRP A 239 -0.29 7.17 -1.76
N ASN A 240 -0.14 8.38 -1.23
CA ASN A 240 -0.91 9.55 -1.67
C ASN A 240 -0.60 9.92 -3.13
N VAL A 241 0.68 9.89 -3.52
CA VAL A 241 1.07 10.15 -4.92
C VAL A 241 0.58 9.04 -5.83
N SER A 242 0.74 7.78 -5.40
CA SER A 242 0.29 6.59 -6.16
C SER A 242 -1.21 6.61 -6.45
N LEU A 243 -2.03 6.99 -5.46
CA LEU A 243 -3.49 7.15 -5.63
C LEU A 243 -3.85 8.11 -6.77
N LEU A 244 -3.18 9.26 -6.81
CA LEU A 244 -3.43 10.25 -7.86
C LEU A 244 -3.01 9.72 -9.24
N THR A 245 -1.83 9.11 -9.34
CA THR A 245 -1.32 8.58 -10.62
C THR A 245 -2.17 7.42 -11.15
N VAL A 246 -2.60 6.51 -10.27
CA VAL A 246 -3.47 5.38 -10.66
C VAL A 246 -4.82 5.88 -11.16
N ALA A 247 -5.40 6.90 -10.53
CA ALA A 247 -6.64 7.52 -11.01
C ALA A 247 -6.47 8.09 -12.43
N PHE A 248 -5.36 8.79 -12.70
CA PHE A 248 -5.08 9.33 -14.03
C PHE A 248 -4.89 8.27 -15.12
N MET A 249 -4.39 7.07 -14.78
CA MET A 249 -4.28 5.96 -15.73
C MET A 249 -5.62 5.25 -15.93
N ALA A 250 -6.35 5.00 -14.85
CA ALA A 250 -7.59 4.23 -14.87
C ALA A 250 -8.72 4.95 -15.62
N ILE A 251 -8.90 6.26 -15.42
CA ILE A 251 -9.99 7.03 -16.05
C ILE A 251 -10.01 6.91 -17.59
N PRO A 252 -8.93 7.25 -18.33
CA PRO A 252 -8.93 7.14 -19.78
C PRO A 252 -9.05 5.69 -20.26
N ASN A 253 -8.42 4.74 -19.54
CA ASN A 253 -8.52 3.33 -19.88
C ASN A 253 -9.96 2.80 -19.76
N LEU A 254 -10.62 3.06 -18.63
CA LEU A 254 -12.01 2.66 -18.40
C LEU A 254 -12.96 3.30 -19.42
N PHE A 255 -12.75 4.57 -19.75
CA PHE A 255 -13.50 5.24 -20.81
C PHE A 255 -13.30 4.54 -22.17
N GLY A 256 -12.06 4.21 -22.52
CA GLY A 256 -11.74 3.45 -23.73
C GLY A 256 -12.44 2.08 -23.78
N LEU A 257 -12.44 1.33 -22.68
CA LEU A 257 -13.13 0.04 -22.57
C LEU A 257 -14.65 0.19 -22.75
N LEU A 258 -15.26 1.25 -22.21
CA LEU A 258 -16.68 1.54 -22.39
C LEU A 258 -17.01 1.87 -23.85
N VAL A 259 -16.17 2.62 -24.54
CA VAL A 259 -16.37 2.93 -25.97
C VAL A 259 -16.18 1.68 -26.83
N LEU A 260 -15.16 0.86 -26.53
CA LEU A 260 -14.77 -0.30 -27.32
C LEU A 260 -15.48 -1.61 -26.93
N HIS A 261 -16.44 -1.58 -25.99
CA HIS A 261 -17.11 -2.80 -25.51
C HIS A 261 -17.75 -3.63 -26.64
N ARG A 262 -18.23 -2.98 -27.71
CA ARG A 262 -18.82 -3.68 -28.87
C ARG A 262 -17.76 -4.45 -29.66
N GLU A 263 -16.57 -3.89 -29.80
CA GLU A 263 -15.45 -4.53 -30.48
C GLU A 263 -15.01 -5.76 -29.70
N VAL A 264 -14.80 -5.61 -28.38
CA VAL A 264 -14.46 -6.73 -27.48
C VAL A 264 -15.49 -7.87 -27.60
N LYS A 265 -16.78 -7.53 -27.56
CA LYS A 265 -17.86 -8.53 -27.73
C LYS A 265 -17.82 -9.22 -29.09
N SER A 266 -17.53 -8.47 -30.16
CA SER A 266 -17.40 -8.99 -31.52
C SER A 266 -16.22 -9.96 -31.64
N THR A 267 -15.05 -9.57 -31.13
CA THR A 267 -13.83 -10.39 -31.14
C THR A 267 -14.01 -11.70 -30.36
N ILE A 268 -14.61 -11.65 -29.17
CA ILE A 268 -14.92 -12.86 -28.36
C ILE A 268 -15.88 -13.78 -29.11
N LYS A 269 -16.93 -13.23 -29.73
CA LYS A 269 -17.88 -14.02 -30.53
C LYS A 269 -17.19 -14.67 -31.74
N GLY A 270 -16.27 -13.96 -32.38
CA GLY A 270 -15.46 -14.47 -33.48
C GLY A 270 -14.59 -15.65 -33.06
N TYR A 271 -13.85 -15.49 -31.96
CA TYR A 271 -13.02 -16.54 -31.36
C TYR A 271 -13.80 -17.82 -31.10
N TRP A 272 -14.91 -17.74 -30.36
CA TRP A 272 -15.71 -18.94 -30.05
C TRP A 272 -16.42 -19.54 -31.27
N LYS A 273 -16.58 -18.78 -32.36
CA LYS A 273 -17.08 -19.34 -33.62
C LYS A 273 -15.99 -20.15 -34.31
N GLY A 274 -14.77 -19.62 -34.40
CA GLY A 274 -13.60 -20.32 -34.96
C GLY A 274 -13.26 -21.57 -34.14
N PHE A 275 -13.18 -21.44 -32.83
CA PHE A 275 -12.87 -22.54 -31.92
C PHE A 275 -13.84 -23.73 -32.08
N ARG A 276 -15.15 -23.48 -32.21
CA ARG A 276 -16.15 -24.56 -32.44
C ARG A 276 -16.03 -25.21 -33.81
N GLN A 277 -15.51 -24.50 -34.81
CA GLN A 277 -15.28 -25.07 -36.14
C GLN A 277 -14.05 -25.97 -36.15
N GLU A 278 -13.02 -25.59 -35.41
CA GLU A 278 -11.75 -26.33 -35.32
C GLU A 278 -11.83 -27.51 -34.34
N TYR A 279 -12.60 -27.37 -33.25
CA TYR A 279 -12.76 -28.37 -32.19
C TYR A 279 -14.25 -28.69 -31.95
N PRO A 280 -14.92 -29.43 -32.85
CA PRO A 280 -16.36 -29.68 -32.78
C PRO A 280 -16.79 -30.58 -31.61
N ASP A 281 -15.89 -31.45 -31.12
CA ASP A 281 -16.17 -32.39 -30.04
C ASP A 281 -15.91 -31.79 -28.63
N GLU A 282 -15.33 -30.59 -28.56
CA GLU A 282 -15.00 -29.92 -27.30
C GLU A 282 -16.19 -29.10 -26.76
N LYS A 283 -16.41 -29.19 -25.44
CA LYS A 283 -17.46 -28.41 -24.78
C LYS A 283 -17.07 -26.93 -24.76
N THR A 284 -17.88 -26.09 -25.38
CA THR A 284 -17.71 -24.63 -25.36
C THR A 284 -18.80 -23.97 -24.51
N PRO A 285 -18.53 -22.79 -23.90
CA PRO A 285 -19.55 -22.04 -23.18
C PRO A 285 -20.77 -21.76 -24.06
N GLU A 286 -21.97 -22.05 -23.55
CA GLU A 286 -23.22 -21.70 -24.23
C GLU A 286 -23.52 -20.21 -24.03
N LYS A 287 -23.40 -19.45 -25.14
CA LYS A 287 -23.72 -18.02 -25.30
C LYS A 287 -23.01 -17.01 -24.40
#